data_AF-A0A7K8XUZ7-F1
#
_entry.id   AF-A0A7K8XUZ7-F1
#
_cell.length_a   1.000
_cell.length_b   1.000
_cell.length_c   1.000
_cell.angle_alpha   90.00
_cell.angle_beta   90.00
_cell.angle_gamma   90.00
#
_symmetry.space_group_name_H-M   'P 1'
#
loop_
_entity.id
_entity.type
_entity.pdbx_description
1 polymer ?
#
loop_
_entity_poly.entity_id
_entity_poly.type
_entity_poly.pdbx_seq_one_letter_code
_entity_poly.pdbx_strand_id
1 'polypeptide(L)'
;DFEGTTIGLAFMKSICSDIYSAGIIQDHSRSEIAVGATMAHEMGHNLGMSHDTQACTCSGPVCIMTDTVGSVIPKRFSSCSLQSFETFMMSEMPKCLTNTPDVSSIVAPATCGNGFVEKGEECDCGTPEECTNDCCDPETCKLTAGSMCAQGECCENCQFRQSGVVCRAVKHDCDLAEMCTGFSASCPADRFRVNGHPCSYGEGYCYMGKCPTRESQCKAAFGPEATEGAASCYQMNEKGAYYGYCRKEKGSHIPCQKK
;
A
#
# COMPACT_ATOMS: atom_id res chain seq x y z
N ASP A 1 6.84 -9.01 30.30
CA ASP A 1 6.68 -7.54 30.43
C ASP A 1 7.96 -6.86 30.00
N PHE A 2 7.84 -5.76 29.26
CA PHE A 2 8.99 -4.92 28.92
C PHE A 2 9.54 -4.22 30.16
N GLU A 3 10.78 -3.74 30.08
CA GLU A 3 11.35 -2.91 31.14
C GLU A 3 10.70 -1.52 31.14
N GLY A 4 10.35 -1.01 32.32
CA GLY A 4 9.74 0.30 32.50
C GLY A 4 8.23 0.32 32.24
N THR A 5 7.73 1.43 31.69
CA THR A 5 6.30 1.66 31.41
C THR A 5 5.93 1.46 29.94
N THR A 6 6.88 1.01 29.11
CA THR A 6 6.66 0.77 27.69
C THR A 6 5.78 -0.46 27.50
N ILE A 7 4.73 -0.33 26.69
CA ILE A 7 3.81 -1.43 26.36
C ILE A 7 3.79 -1.75 24.86
N GLY A 8 4.56 -1.01 24.06
CA GLY A 8 4.70 -1.20 22.63
C GLY A 8 5.89 -0.42 22.09
N LEU A 9 6.41 -0.83 20.93
CA LEU A 9 7.45 -0.11 20.21
C LEU A 9 7.40 -0.44 18.72
N ALA A 10 7.46 0.57 17.87
CA ALA A 10 7.53 0.42 16.42
C ALA A 10 8.53 1.37 15.77
N PHE A 11 9.02 0.98 14.60
CA PHE A 11 9.79 1.89 13.76
C PHE A 11 8.86 2.93 13.13
N MET A 12 9.32 4.18 13.03
CA MET A 12 8.55 5.23 12.38
C MET A 12 8.73 5.21 10.87
N LYS A 13 7.66 5.54 10.11
CA LYS A 13 7.70 5.72 8.65
C LYS A 13 8.26 4.50 7.90
N SER A 14 7.95 3.31 8.40
CA SER A 14 8.62 2.08 8.01
C SER A 14 7.72 1.05 7.36
N ILE A 15 6.42 1.33 7.22
CA ILE A 15 5.49 0.42 6.54
C ILE A 15 6.02 0.06 5.14
N CYS A 16 5.89 -1.21 4.76
CA CYS A 16 6.46 -1.80 3.53
C CYS A 16 7.99 -1.99 3.49
N SER A 17 8.75 -1.57 4.52
CA SER A 17 10.16 -1.93 4.61
C SER A 17 10.34 -3.42 4.94
N ASP A 18 11.16 -4.13 4.15
CA ASP A 18 11.49 -5.54 4.38
C ASP A 18 12.18 -5.81 5.73
N ILE A 19 12.69 -4.77 6.40
CA ILE A 19 13.44 -4.87 7.66
C ILE A 19 12.73 -4.14 8.80
N TYR A 20 12.08 -3.01 8.52
CA TYR A 20 11.56 -2.11 9.55
C TYR A 20 10.02 -2.05 9.64
N SER A 21 9.28 -2.72 8.75
CA SER A 21 7.80 -2.76 8.78
C SER A 21 7.29 -3.68 9.89
N ALA A 22 7.60 -3.33 11.14
CA ALA A 22 7.32 -4.11 12.33
C ALA A 22 7.05 -3.21 13.54
N GLY A 23 6.30 -3.79 14.49
CA GLY A 23 6.09 -3.28 15.83
C GLY A 23 5.93 -4.44 16.81
N ILE A 24 6.25 -4.19 18.07
CA ILE A 24 6.04 -5.14 19.17
C ILE A 24 4.99 -4.55 20.12
N ILE A 25 4.06 -5.38 20.58
CA ILE A 25 2.96 -4.98 21.44
C ILE A 25 2.92 -5.94 22.62
N GLN A 26 2.92 -5.41 23.83
CA GLN A 26 2.70 -6.20 25.04
C GLN A 26 1.19 -6.44 25.20
N ASP A 27 0.81 -7.68 25.47
CA ASP A 27 -0.55 -8.02 25.91
C ASP A 27 -0.75 -7.60 27.38
N HIS A 28 -0.84 -6.28 27.60
CA HIS A 28 -0.74 -5.65 28.93
C HIS A 28 -2.05 -5.60 29.71
N SER A 29 -3.18 -5.96 29.09
CA SER A 29 -4.52 -5.80 29.65
C SER A 29 -5.46 -6.91 29.23
N ARG A 30 -6.37 -7.30 30.14
CA ARG A 30 -7.48 -8.21 29.80
C ARG A 30 -8.51 -7.58 28.86
N SER A 31 -8.46 -6.26 28.67
CA SER A 31 -9.32 -5.57 27.71
C SER A 31 -8.67 -5.63 26.32
N GLU A 32 -9.25 -6.44 25.44
CA GLU A 32 -8.81 -6.60 24.06
C GLU A 32 -8.78 -5.24 23.31
N ILE A 33 -9.72 -4.34 23.62
CA ILE A 33 -9.76 -2.99 23.03
C ILE A 33 -8.57 -2.15 23.48
N ALA A 34 -8.10 -2.31 24.72
CA ALA A 34 -6.92 -1.58 25.20
C ALA A 34 -5.65 -2.05 24.48
N VAL A 35 -5.50 -3.35 24.27
CA VAL A 35 -4.38 -3.93 23.51
C VAL A 35 -4.48 -3.55 22.03
N GLY A 36 -5.69 -3.56 21.46
CA GLY A 36 -5.96 -3.07 20.11
C GLY A 36 -5.63 -1.58 19.92
N ALA A 37 -5.88 -0.75 20.93
CA ALA A 37 -5.46 0.66 20.90
C ALA A 37 -3.93 0.82 20.88
N THR A 38 -3.20 -0.02 21.61
CA THR A 38 -1.73 -0.07 21.55
C THR A 38 -1.26 -0.56 20.18
N MET A 39 -1.88 -1.59 19.62
CA MET A 39 -1.57 -2.03 18.25
C MET A 39 -1.78 -0.92 17.23
N ALA A 40 -2.90 -0.18 17.33
CA ALA A 40 -3.17 0.97 16.47
C ALA A 40 -2.15 2.10 16.65
N HIS A 41 -1.67 2.33 17.87
CA HIS A 41 -0.61 3.29 18.16
C HIS A 41 0.70 2.92 17.45
N GLU A 42 1.15 1.67 17.60
CA GLU A 42 2.40 1.20 16.98
C GLU A 42 2.31 1.15 15.45
N MET A 43 1.16 0.73 14.90
CA MET A 43 0.90 0.82 13.45
C MET A 43 0.87 2.29 12.99
N GLY A 44 0.37 3.22 13.82
CA GLY A 44 0.43 4.65 13.58
C GLY A 44 1.86 5.14 13.37
N HIS A 45 2.82 4.71 14.21
CA HIS A 45 4.25 5.00 14.00
C HIS A 45 4.75 4.45 12.66
N ASN A 46 4.46 3.19 12.34
CA ASN A 46 4.85 2.61 11.04
C ASN A 46 4.29 3.42 9.86
N LEU A 47 3.08 3.97 10.02
CA LEU A 47 2.37 4.83 9.07
C LEU A 47 2.75 6.32 9.19
N GLY A 48 3.83 6.64 9.92
CA GLY A 48 4.45 7.96 9.96
C GLY A 48 3.82 8.96 10.93
N MET A 49 2.91 8.52 11.79
CA MET A 49 2.30 9.37 12.82
C MET A 49 3.27 9.53 14.01
N SER A 50 3.46 10.76 14.47
CA SER A 50 4.21 11.05 15.71
C SER A 50 3.26 11.10 16.92
N HIS A 51 3.83 11.08 18.12
CA HIS A 51 3.05 11.35 19.33
C HIS A 51 2.36 12.72 19.28
N ASP A 52 1.19 12.78 19.92
CA ASP A 52 0.39 14.00 20.04
C ASP A 52 1.07 15.02 20.95
N THR A 53 0.97 16.30 20.57
CA THR A 53 1.37 17.45 21.40
C THR A 53 0.15 18.11 22.04
N GLN A 54 0.35 19.09 22.91
CA GLN A 54 -0.76 19.84 23.54
C GLN A 54 -1.68 20.57 22.53
N ALA A 55 -1.23 20.80 21.31
CA ALA A 55 -2.04 21.44 20.26
C ALA A 55 -2.94 20.44 19.50
N CYS A 56 -2.72 19.13 19.69
CA CYS A 56 -3.42 18.07 18.96
C CYS A 56 -4.75 17.74 19.64
N THR A 57 -5.80 17.58 18.84
CA THR A 57 -7.16 17.31 19.35
C THR A 57 -7.81 16.17 18.55
N CYS A 58 -8.66 15.40 19.23
CA CYS A 58 -9.54 14.40 18.62
C CYS A 58 -10.95 14.54 19.20
N SER A 59 -11.92 13.87 18.59
CA SER A 59 -13.31 13.84 19.07
C SER A 59 -13.51 13.00 20.35
N GLY A 60 -12.43 12.61 21.01
CA GLY A 60 -12.42 11.82 22.24
C GLY A 60 -11.55 12.48 23.30
N PRO A 61 -11.63 12.01 24.57
CA PRO A 61 -10.86 12.57 25.68
C PRO A 61 -9.36 12.29 25.61
N VAL A 62 -8.97 11.19 24.95
CA VAL A 62 -7.58 10.77 24.71
C VAL A 62 -7.50 10.23 23.28
N CYS A 63 -6.41 10.53 22.59
CA CYS A 63 -6.19 10.15 21.20
C CYS A 63 -5.22 8.98 21.10
N ILE A 64 -5.29 8.20 20.02
CA ILE A 64 -4.49 6.97 19.87
C ILE A 64 -2.99 7.26 19.99
N MET A 65 -2.50 8.38 19.44
CA MET A 65 -1.07 8.73 19.46
C MET A 65 -0.64 9.51 20.71
N THR A 66 -1.42 9.51 21.79
CA THR A 66 -0.95 10.03 23.08
C THR A 66 0.22 9.18 23.58
N ASP A 67 1.27 9.82 24.11
CA ASP A 67 2.55 9.19 24.49
C ASP A 67 2.49 8.37 25.80
N THR A 68 1.33 8.35 26.45
CA THR A 68 1.10 7.72 27.74
C THR A 68 -0.19 6.92 27.74
N VAL A 69 -0.18 5.84 28.52
CA VAL A 69 -1.34 4.97 28.70
C VAL A 69 -2.09 5.40 29.94
N GLY A 70 -3.42 5.50 29.82
CA GLY A 70 -4.30 5.86 30.93
C GLY A 70 -5.43 4.85 31.13
N SER A 71 -6.32 5.17 32.07
CA SER A 71 -7.55 4.39 32.31
C SER A 71 -8.57 4.52 31.18
N VAL A 72 -8.47 5.60 30.38
CA VAL A 72 -9.35 5.86 29.24
C VAL A 72 -8.72 5.28 27.99
N ILE A 73 -9.41 4.36 27.34
CA ILE A 73 -8.93 3.70 26.13
C ILE A 73 -9.20 4.59 24.91
N PRO A 74 -8.17 5.05 24.17
CA PRO A 74 -8.36 5.88 23.00
C PRO A 74 -8.93 5.06 21.83
N LYS A 75 -9.79 5.70 21.02
CA LYS A 75 -10.42 5.07 19.84
C LYS A 75 -10.35 5.93 18.58
N ARG A 76 -9.78 7.13 18.68
CA ARG A 76 -9.76 8.13 17.61
C ARG A 76 -8.35 8.70 17.48
N PHE A 77 -7.92 8.89 16.25
CA PHE A 77 -6.69 9.62 15.93
C PHE A 77 -6.92 11.12 16.09
N SER A 78 -5.84 11.87 16.37
CA SER A 78 -5.88 13.32 16.44
C SER A 78 -5.76 13.96 15.05
N SER A 79 -6.10 15.25 14.95
CA SER A 79 -5.84 16.05 13.76
C SER A 79 -4.37 16.04 13.33
N CYS A 80 -3.44 16.03 14.29
CA CYS A 80 -2.00 15.94 14.03
C CYS A 80 -1.59 14.58 13.47
N SER A 81 -2.17 13.49 14.00
CA SER A 81 -1.89 12.14 13.51
C SER A 81 -2.33 12.00 12.06
N LEU A 82 -3.53 12.49 11.73
CA LEU A 82 -4.06 12.47 10.36
C LEU A 82 -3.21 13.29 9.39
N GLN A 83 -2.76 14.49 9.81
CA GLN A 83 -1.85 15.31 8.99
C GLN A 83 -0.50 14.62 8.76
N SER A 84 0.05 13.98 9.79
CA SER A 84 1.34 13.26 9.70
C SER A 84 1.24 12.08 8.74
N PHE A 85 0.14 11.32 8.84
CA PHE A 85 -0.19 10.22 7.95
C PHE A 85 -0.32 10.70 6.50
N GLU A 86 -1.13 11.73 6.24
CA GLU A 86 -1.31 12.28 4.89
C GLU A 86 0.02 12.73 4.28
N THR A 87 0.83 13.44 5.06
CA THR A 87 2.16 13.90 4.62
C THR A 87 3.06 12.72 4.23
N PHE A 88 3.11 11.66 5.06
CA PHE A 88 3.92 10.48 4.80
C PHE A 88 3.43 9.69 3.58
N MET A 89 2.12 9.47 3.46
CA MET A 89 1.53 8.75 2.34
C MET A 89 1.77 9.49 1.01
N MET A 90 1.69 10.81 1.02
CA MET A 90 1.92 11.63 -0.18
C MET A 90 3.41 11.75 -0.55
N SER A 91 4.33 11.72 0.42
CA SER A 91 5.77 11.84 0.14
C SER A 91 6.40 10.54 -0.33
N GLU A 92 6.05 9.40 0.29
CA GLU A 92 6.72 8.11 0.06
C GLU A 92 5.88 7.13 -0.79
N MET A 93 4.54 7.27 -0.79
CA MET A 93 3.58 6.33 -1.39
C MET A 93 4.01 4.85 -1.25
N PRO A 94 3.83 4.25 -0.06
CA PRO A 94 4.27 2.88 0.21
C PRO A 94 3.60 1.88 -0.74
N LYS A 95 4.37 1.36 -1.70
CA LYS A 95 3.85 0.54 -2.82
C LYS A 95 3.16 -0.75 -2.39
N CYS A 96 3.47 -1.28 -1.19
CA CYS A 96 2.84 -2.51 -0.71
C CYS A 96 1.40 -2.32 -0.22
N LEU A 97 0.95 -1.07 -0.03
CA LEU A 97 -0.41 -0.75 0.39
C LEU A 97 -1.35 -0.44 -0.78
N THR A 98 -0.87 -0.58 -2.03
CA THR A 98 -1.69 -0.23 -3.21
C THR A 98 -2.47 -1.41 -3.78
N ASN A 99 -2.34 -2.60 -3.19
CA ASN A 99 -3.08 -3.78 -3.58
C ASN A 99 -4.02 -4.24 -2.46
N THR A 100 -5.20 -4.69 -2.85
CA THR A 100 -6.14 -5.38 -1.97
C THR A 100 -5.65 -6.82 -1.77
N PRO A 101 -5.68 -7.36 -0.54
CA PRO A 101 -5.33 -8.77 -0.31
C PRO A 101 -6.34 -9.70 -0.97
N ASP A 102 -5.88 -10.90 -1.33
CA ASP A 102 -6.77 -11.97 -1.79
C ASP A 102 -7.68 -12.40 -0.63
N VAL A 103 -8.99 -12.41 -0.84
CA VAL A 103 -9.99 -12.81 0.16
C VAL A 103 -9.71 -14.20 0.73
N SER A 104 -9.14 -15.10 -0.07
CA SER A 104 -8.77 -16.46 0.38
C SER A 104 -7.57 -16.50 1.34
N SER A 105 -6.77 -15.43 1.39
CA SER A 105 -5.62 -15.31 2.29
C SER A 105 -5.98 -14.77 3.68
N ILE A 106 -7.21 -14.25 3.85
CA ILE A 106 -7.69 -13.72 5.12
C ILE A 106 -8.09 -14.87 6.02
N VAL A 107 -7.35 -15.01 7.14
CA VAL A 107 -7.57 -16.07 8.13
C VAL A 107 -8.58 -15.68 9.20
N ALA A 108 -8.87 -14.39 9.34
CA ALA A 108 -9.88 -13.89 10.27
C ALA A 108 -11.29 -14.33 9.82
N PRO A 109 -12.22 -14.57 10.75
CA PRO A 109 -13.61 -14.78 10.40
C PRO A 109 -14.20 -13.53 9.74
N ALA A 110 -15.04 -13.74 8.72
CA ALA A 110 -15.75 -12.65 8.04
C ALA A 110 -16.60 -11.84 9.02
N THR A 111 -16.53 -10.52 8.92
CA THR A 111 -17.23 -9.57 9.78
C THR A 111 -17.93 -8.52 8.95
N CYS A 112 -19.23 -8.73 8.73
CA CYS A 112 -20.07 -7.80 8.00
C CYS A 112 -20.08 -6.40 8.64
N GLY A 113 -19.82 -5.39 7.82
CA GLY A 113 -19.82 -3.97 8.18
C GLY A 113 -18.43 -3.43 8.51
N ASN A 114 -17.36 -4.15 8.18
CA ASN A 114 -15.98 -3.69 8.37
C ASN A 114 -15.44 -2.93 7.14
N GLY A 115 -16.24 -2.79 6.08
CA GLY A 115 -15.89 -2.10 4.84
C GLY A 115 -15.01 -2.91 3.89
N PHE A 116 -14.85 -4.21 4.11
CA PHE A 116 -14.05 -5.09 3.29
C PHE A 116 -14.83 -6.37 2.96
N VAL A 117 -14.94 -6.71 1.67
CA VAL A 117 -15.67 -7.93 1.27
C VAL A 117 -14.85 -9.18 1.59
N GLU A 118 -15.34 -9.94 2.56
CA GLU A 118 -14.72 -11.19 3.01
C GLU A 118 -15.44 -12.42 2.45
N LYS A 119 -14.90 -13.61 2.77
CA LYS A 119 -15.45 -14.87 2.27
C LYS A 119 -16.87 -15.08 2.80
N GLY A 120 -17.85 -15.07 1.89
CA GLY A 120 -19.26 -15.31 2.18
C GLY A 120 -20.14 -14.07 2.04
N GLU A 121 -19.52 -12.90 1.90
CA GLU A 121 -20.19 -11.63 1.64
C GLU A 121 -20.25 -11.36 0.14
N GLU A 122 -21.26 -10.60 -0.29
CA GLU A 122 -21.39 -10.15 -1.68
C GLU A 122 -20.99 -8.68 -1.84
N CYS A 123 -21.05 -7.92 -0.76
CA CYS A 123 -20.69 -6.52 -0.64
C CYS A 123 -20.47 -6.17 0.84
N ASP A 124 -19.69 -5.13 1.11
CA ASP A 124 -19.58 -4.55 2.46
C ASP A 124 -19.36 -3.04 2.29
N CYS A 125 -20.28 -2.24 2.81
CA CYS A 125 -20.26 -0.79 2.75
C CYS A 125 -20.07 -0.12 4.12
N GLY A 126 -19.61 -0.87 5.12
CA GLY A 126 -19.50 -0.41 6.51
C GLY A 126 -20.78 -0.64 7.31
N THR A 127 -20.89 0.05 8.44
CA THR A 127 -22.07 -0.09 9.33
C THR A 127 -23.33 0.52 8.71
N PRO A 128 -24.54 0.17 9.20
CA PRO A 128 -25.78 0.78 8.70
C PRO A 128 -25.83 2.31 8.77
N GLU A 129 -25.11 2.92 9.72
CA GLU A 129 -25.02 4.38 9.86
C GLU A 129 -24.07 5.03 8.85
N GLU A 130 -23.06 4.29 8.38
CA GLU A 130 -22.01 4.80 7.48
C GLU A 130 -22.30 4.44 6.00
N CYS A 131 -23.04 3.37 5.75
CA CYS A 131 -23.31 2.87 4.42
C CYS A 131 -24.17 3.85 3.60
N THR A 132 -23.65 4.23 2.44
CA THR A 132 -24.32 5.10 1.45
C THR A 132 -24.58 4.38 0.13
N ASN A 133 -24.35 3.07 0.09
CA ASN A 133 -24.41 2.26 -1.12
C ASN A 133 -25.74 1.52 -1.22
N ASP A 134 -26.67 2.04 -2.03
CA ASP A 134 -28.01 1.45 -2.24
C ASP A 134 -27.99 0.03 -2.84
N CYS A 135 -26.85 -0.41 -3.37
CA CYS A 135 -26.68 -1.73 -3.95
C CYS A 135 -26.37 -2.81 -2.90
N CYS A 136 -26.03 -2.41 -1.67
CA CYS A 136 -25.61 -3.29 -0.59
C CYS A 136 -26.52 -3.14 0.63
N ASP A 137 -26.93 -4.25 1.22
CA ASP A 137 -27.59 -4.27 2.51
C ASP A 137 -26.54 -4.33 3.63
N PRO A 138 -26.34 -3.26 4.42
CA PRO A 138 -25.30 -3.20 5.45
C PRO A 138 -25.58 -4.11 6.66
N GLU A 139 -26.81 -4.62 6.84
CA GLU A 139 -27.10 -5.57 7.92
C GLU A 139 -26.71 -7.00 7.56
N THR A 140 -26.72 -7.34 6.26
CA THR A 140 -26.55 -8.72 5.78
C THR A 140 -25.32 -8.92 4.90
N CYS A 141 -24.67 -7.85 4.44
CA CYS A 141 -23.57 -7.87 3.48
C CYS A 141 -23.92 -8.65 2.20
N LYS A 142 -25.18 -8.47 1.77
CA LYS A 142 -25.76 -9.03 0.55
C LYS A 142 -26.17 -7.93 -0.41
N LEU A 143 -26.18 -8.26 -1.69
CA LEU A 143 -26.68 -7.36 -2.70
C LEU A 143 -28.18 -7.14 -2.52
N THR A 144 -28.62 -5.90 -2.69
CA THR A 144 -30.04 -5.56 -2.70
C THR A 144 -30.74 -6.16 -3.92
N ALA A 145 -32.06 -6.33 -3.86
CA ALA A 145 -32.82 -6.98 -4.92
C ALA A 145 -32.67 -6.24 -6.27
N GLY A 146 -32.21 -6.96 -7.30
CA GLY A 146 -31.96 -6.42 -8.64
C GLY A 146 -30.53 -5.92 -8.88
N SER A 147 -29.71 -5.84 -7.83
CA SER A 147 -28.29 -5.47 -7.93
C SER A 147 -27.45 -6.66 -8.42
N MET A 148 -26.54 -6.40 -9.36
CA MET A 148 -25.53 -7.37 -9.81
C MET A 148 -24.15 -7.11 -9.21
N CYS A 149 -23.94 -5.90 -8.70
CA CYS A 149 -22.71 -5.48 -8.04
C CYS A 149 -23.01 -4.32 -7.08
N ALA A 150 -22.09 -4.08 -6.15
CA ALA A 150 -22.13 -2.91 -5.27
C ALA A 150 -20.84 -2.07 -5.34
N GLN A 151 -19.69 -2.69 -5.61
CA GLN A 151 -18.38 -2.05 -5.58
C GLN A 151 -17.47 -2.53 -6.72
N GLY A 152 -16.43 -1.76 -7.04
CA GLY A 152 -15.45 -2.04 -8.09
C GLY A 152 -15.55 -1.09 -9.28
N GLU A 153 -14.45 -0.89 -10.03
CA GLU A 153 -14.38 0.12 -11.11
C GLU A 153 -15.26 -0.22 -12.34
N CYS A 154 -15.79 -1.45 -12.38
CA CYS A 154 -16.73 -1.93 -13.38
C CYS A 154 -18.17 -2.07 -12.87
N CYS A 155 -18.49 -1.47 -11.73
CA CYS A 155 -19.86 -1.36 -11.23
C CYS A 155 -20.40 0.05 -11.43
N GLU A 156 -21.59 0.17 -12.00
CA GLU A 156 -22.27 1.46 -12.20
C GLU A 156 -23.78 1.27 -12.03
N ASN A 157 -24.40 2.07 -11.17
CA ASN A 157 -25.84 1.97 -10.84
C ASN A 157 -26.28 0.53 -10.48
N CYS A 158 -25.50 -0.14 -9.63
CA CYS A 158 -25.70 -1.52 -9.19
C CYS A 158 -25.65 -2.59 -10.31
N GLN A 159 -25.17 -2.23 -11.52
CA GLN A 159 -25.05 -3.12 -12.67
C GLN A 159 -23.61 -3.17 -13.17
N PHE A 160 -23.24 -4.26 -13.85
CA PHE A 160 -21.95 -4.32 -14.53
C PHE A 160 -21.91 -3.30 -15.66
N ARG A 161 -20.82 -2.53 -15.72
CA ARG A 161 -20.53 -1.66 -16.87
C ARG A 161 -20.38 -2.50 -18.12
N GLN A 162 -20.78 -1.93 -19.26
CA GLN A 162 -20.73 -2.63 -20.54
C GLN A 162 -19.31 -3.10 -20.90
N SER A 163 -19.25 -4.18 -21.67
CA SER A 163 -17.97 -4.71 -22.16
C SER A 163 -17.23 -3.65 -23.00
N GLY A 164 -15.92 -3.51 -22.79
CA GLY A 164 -15.08 -2.54 -23.51
C GLY A 164 -15.02 -1.15 -22.87
N VAL A 165 -15.78 -0.88 -21.81
CA VAL A 165 -15.69 0.38 -21.07
C VAL A 165 -14.39 0.43 -20.28
N VAL A 166 -13.60 1.49 -20.42
CA VAL A 166 -12.33 1.65 -19.72
C VAL A 166 -12.56 1.80 -18.21
N CYS A 167 -11.94 0.91 -17.43
CA CYS A 167 -11.93 0.97 -15.96
C CYS A 167 -10.59 1.45 -15.41
N ARG A 168 -9.49 1.19 -16.12
CA ARG A 168 -8.18 1.77 -15.80
C ARG A 168 -7.55 2.37 -17.05
N ALA A 169 -7.23 3.66 -16.97
CA ALA A 169 -6.58 4.38 -18.05
C ALA A 169 -5.08 4.05 -18.14
N VAL A 170 -4.51 4.26 -19.32
CA VAL A 170 -3.06 4.17 -19.58
C VAL A 170 -2.34 5.26 -18.79
N LYS A 171 -1.31 4.90 -18.01
CA LYS A 171 -0.49 5.83 -17.23
C LYS A 171 0.76 6.31 -17.97
N HIS A 172 1.37 5.47 -18.78
CA HIS A 172 2.62 5.78 -19.50
C HIS A 172 2.84 4.82 -20.69
N ASP A 173 3.88 5.05 -21.49
CA ASP A 173 4.19 4.30 -22.71
C ASP A 173 4.17 2.77 -22.56
N CYS A 174 4.62 2.24 -21.43
CA CYS A 174 4.69 0.79 -21.18
C CYS A 174 3.42 0.14 -20.62
N ASP A 175 2.36 0.93 -20.48
CA ASP A 175 1.10 0.54 -19.88
C ASP A 175 0.03 0.28 -20.94
N LEU A 176 -0.98 -0.51 -20.59
CA LEU A 176 -2.20 -0.67 -21.38
C LEU A 176 -3.40 -0.11 -20.61
N ALA A 177 -4.54 -0.03 -21.27
CA ALA A 177 -5.79 0.25 -20.58
C ALA A 177 -6.50 -1.07 -20.30
N GLU A 178 -7.12 -1.19 -19.13
CA GLU A 178 -8.07 -2.26 -18.86
C GLU A 178 -9.51 -1.80 -19.09
N MET A 179 -10.30 -2.75 -19.57
CA MET A 179 -11.69 -2.56 -19.93
C MET A 179 -12.54 -3.58 -19.19
N CYS A 180 -13.72 -3.14 -18.78
CA CYS A 180 -14.73 -3.98 -18.16
C CYS A 180 -15.13 -5.12 -19.09
N THR A 181 -15.38 -6.28 -18.52
CA THR A 181 -15.73 -7.47 -19.28
C THR A 181 -17.22 -7.51 -19.66
N GLY A 182 -18.07 -6.78 -18.92
CA GLY A 182 -19.53 -6.81 -19.06
C GLY A 182 -20.22 -7.79 -18.11
N PHE A 183 -19.47 -8.57 -17.33
CA PHE A 183 -20.01 -9.62 -16.45
C PHE A 183 -19.28 -9.70 -15.09
N SER A 184 -18.47 -8.70 -14.77
CA SER A 184 -17.72 -8.59 -13.52
C SER A 184 -17.70 -7.13 -13.06
N ALA A 185 -17.75 -6.92 -11.75
CA ALA A 185 -17.66 -5.60 -11.13
C ALA A 185 -16.20 -5.12 -10.97
N SER A 186 -15.25 -6.04 -10.92
CA SER A 186 -13.82 -5.73 -10.81
C SER A 186 -13.22 -5.41 -12.18
N CYS A 187 -12.36 -4.40 -12.23
CA CYS A 187 -11.49 -4.20 -13.38
C CYS A 187 -10.54 -5.40 -13.51
N PRO A 188 -10.27 -5.90 -14.74
CA PRO A 188 -9.28 -6.95 -14.94
C PRO A 188 -7.90 -6.59 -14.36
N ALA A 189 -7.09 -7.61 -14.09
CA ALA A 189 -5.71 -7.41 -13.61
C ALA A 189 -4.91 -6.53 -14.58
N ASP A 190 -4.04 -5.70 -14.02
CA ASP A 190 -3.19 -4.74 -14.73
C ASP A 190 -2.30 -5.45 -15.78
N ARG A 191 -2.40 -5.02 -17.05
CA ARG A 191 -1.65 -5.57 -18.17
C ARG A 191 -0.73 -4.51 -18.75
N PHE A 192 0.44 -4.98 -19.16
CA PHE A 192 1.49 -4.12 -19.69
C PHE A 192 1.79 -4.44 -21.14
N ARG A 193 2.45 -3.49 -21.80
CA ARG A 193 3.06 -3.75 -23.11
C ARG A 193 4.10 -4.85 -22.98
N VAL A 194 4.30 -5.58 -24.09
CA VAL A 194 5.31 -6.63 -24.17
C VAL A 194 6.70 -6.07 -23.85
N ASN A 195 7.49 -6.88 -23.14
CA ASN A 195 8.89 -6.55 -22.88
C ASN A 195 9.63 -6.30 -24.19
N GLY A 196 10.41 -5.23 -24.26
CA GLY A 196 11.11 -4.82 -25.48
C GLY A 196 10.36 -3.81 -26.35
N HIS A 197 9.15 -3.37 -25.98
CA HIS A 197 8.49 -2.26 -26.67
C HIS A 197 9.26 -0.94 -26.43
N PRO A 198 9.58 -0.14 -27.45
CA PRO A 198 10.25 1.15 -27.25
C PRO A 198 9.43 2.10 -26.37
N CYS A 199 10.09 2.84 -25.48
CA CYS A 199 9.46 3.79 -24.56
C CYS A 199 10.37 4.99 -24.28
N SER A 200 9.85 6.04 -23.63
CA SER A 200 10.59 7.27 -23.36
C SER A 200 11.16 7.87 -24.65
N TYR A 201 10.31 7.99 -25.67
CA TYR A 201 10.69 8.50 -27.01
C TYR A 201 11.81 7.70 -27.71
N GLY A 202 12.01 6.43 -27.33
CA GLY A 202 13.00 5.53 -27.94
C GLY A 202 14.30 5.36 -27.14
N GLU A 203 14.42 6.05 -26.00
CA GLU A 203 15.59 5.97 -25.10
C GLU A 203 15.61 4.71 -24.22
N GLY A 204 14.50 3.96 -24.20
CA GLY A 204 14.38 2.75 -23.39
C GLY A 204 13.47 1.71 -24.01
N TYR A 205 13.37 0.58 -23.31
CA TYR A 205 12.50 -0.52 -23.67
C TYR A 205 11.70 -0.97 -22.47
N CYS A 206 10.40 -1.23 -22.67
CA CYS A 206 9.51 -1.67 -21.63
C CYS A 206 9.98 -2.98 -21.02
N TYR A 207 9.89 -3.07 -19.70
CA TYR A 207 10.17 -4.28 -18.94
C TYR A 207 9.24 -4.34 -17.72
N MET A 208 8.37 -5.34 -17.68
CA MET A 208 7.39 -5.55 -16.60
C MET A 208 6.60 -4.27 -16.27
N GLY A 209 6.04 -3.63 -17.31
CA GLY A 209 5.24 -2.41 -17.18
C GLY A 209 6.02 -1.13 -16.97
N LYS A 210 7.34 -1.16 -16.74
CA LYS A 210 8.14 0.05 -16.55
C LYS A 210 9.01 0.35 -17.77
N CYS A 211 9.44 1.60 -17.91
CA CYS A 211 10.45 2.02 -18.87
C CYS A 211 11.78 2.31 -18.14
N PRO A 212 12.60 1.29 -17.80
CA PRO A 212 13.86 1.52 -17.10
C PRO A 212 14.86 2.20 -18.04
N THR A 213 15.26 3.43 -17.71
CA THR A 213 16.38 4.14 -18.36
C THR A 213 17.53 4.30 -17.37
N ARG A 214 18.75 4.52 -17.87
CA ARG A 214 19.90 4.78 -16.98
C ARG A 214 19.74 6.08 -16.23
N GLU A 215 19.26 7.11 -16.91
CA GLU A 215 19.00 8.43 -16.34
C GLU A 215 17.98 8.37 -15.18
N SER A 216 16.85 7.68 -15.37
CA SER A 216 15.84 7.55 -14.30
C SER A 216 16.38 6.78 -13.09
N GLN A 217 17.23 5.79 -13.30
CA GLN A 217 17.90 5.06 -12.21
C GLN A 217 18.91 5.94 -11.46
N CYS A 218 19.71 6.75 -12.17
CA CYS A 218 20.61 7.72 -11.53
C CYS A 218 19.83 8.73 -10.70
N LYS A 219 18.73 9.28 -11.24
CA LYS A 219 17.87 10.24 -10.52
C LYS A 219 17.23 9.63 -9.27
N ALA A 220 16.76 8.40 -9.36
CA ALA A 220 16.20 7.69 -8.21
C ALA A 220 17.26 7.40 -7.12
N ALA A 221 18.51 7.12 -7.51
CA ALA A 221 19.57 6.79 -6.56
C ALA A 221 20.24 8.02 -5.93
N PHE A 222 20.41 9.11 -6.69
CA PHE A 222 21.25 10.25 -6.30
C PHE A 222 20.52 11.60 -6.31
N GLY A 223 19.22 11.62 -6.62
CA GLY A 223 18.38 12.82 -6.64
C GLY A 223 18.15 13.40 -8.05
N PRO A 224 17.25 14.37 -8.20
CA PRO A 224 16.71 14.82 -9.50
C PRO A 224 17.76 15.40 -10.45
N GLU A 225 18.87 15.93 -9.94
CA GLU A 225 19.97 16.52 -10.73
C GLU A 225 20.98 15.48 -11.24
N ALA A 226 20.83 14.21 -10.87
CA ALA A 226 21.77 13.17 -11.26
C ALA A 226 21.63 12.82 -12.75
N THR A 227 22.77 12.53 -13.37
CA THR A 227 22.88 12.18 -14.80
C THR A 227 23.69 10.90 -14.99
N GLU A 228 23.64 10.35 -16.21
CA GLU A 228 24.42 9.17 -16.55
C GLU A 228 25.93 9.45 -16.50
N GLY A 229 26.69 8.51 -15.95
CA GLY A 229 28.15 8.58 -15.93
C GLY A 229 28.77 8.40 -17.33
N ALA A 230 29.97 8.94 -17.53
CA ALA A 230 30.71 8.75 -18.77
C ALA A 230 30.92 7.25 -19.07
N ALA A 231 30.98 6.88 -20.36
CA ALA A 231 31.16 5.49 -20.80
C ALA A 231 32.39 4.81 -20.17
N SER A 232 33.45 5.56 -19.89
CA SER A 232 34.67 5.07 -19.23
C SER A 232 34.41 4.53 -17.81
N CYS A 233 33.43 5.06 -17.08
CA CYS A 233 33.09 4.59 -15.74
C CYS A 233 32.64 3.11 -15.74
N TYR A 234 31.96 2.68 -16.80
CA TYR A 234 31.44 1.31 -16.90
C TYR A 234 32.53 0.24 -17.13
N GLN A 235 33.75 0.63 -17.53
CA GLN A 235 34.90 -0.29 -17.62
C GLN A 235 35.25 -0.90 -16.26
N MET A 236 34.87 -0.24 -15.16
CA MET A 236 35.03 -0.77 -13.81
C MET A 236 34.26 -2.09 -13.58
N ASN A 237 33.15 -2.32 -14.32
CA ASN A 237 32.33 -3.52 -14.20
C ASN A 237 33.00 -4.78 -14.78
N GLU A 238 34.08 -4.61 -15.54
CA GLU A 238 34.89 -5.70 -16.09
C GLU A 238 35.87 -6.28 -15.07
N LYS A 239 36.01 -5.67 -13.89
CA LYS A 239 36.99 -6.08 -12.87
C LYS A 239 36.53 -7.25 -12.00
N GLY A 240 35.22 -7.46 -11.85
CA GLY A 240 34.69 -8.45 -10.89
C GLY A 240 34.92 -8.05 -9.43
N ALA A 241 35.06 -6.75 -9.16
CA ALA A 241 35.17 -6.22 -7.81
C ALA A 241 33.80 -6.22 -7.13
N TYR A 242 33.74 -6.05 -5.80
CA TYR A 242 32.48 -6.07 -5.04
C TYR A 242 31.47 -4.97 -5.41
N TYR A 243 31.91 -3.92 -6.12
CA TYR A 243 31.09 -2.82 -6.64
C TYR A 243 31.01 -2.78 -8.17
N GLY A 244 31.75 -3.65 -8.87
CA GLY A 244 31.92 -3.61 -10.31
C GLY A 244 31.92 -5.01 -10.91
N TYR A 245 30.72 -5.53 -11.15
CA TYR A 245 30.47 -6.88 -11.67
C TYR A 245 29.11 -6.95 -12.38
N CYS A 246 28.86 -8.01 -13.15
CA CYS A 246 27.62 -8.19 -13.92
C CYS A 246 26.60 -9.10 -13.23
N ARG A 247 27.08 -10.16 -12.55
CA ARG A 247 26.22 -11.08 -11.79
C ARG A 247 27.00 -11.73 -10.66
N LYS A 248 26.27 -12.30 -9.70
CA LYS A 248 26.84 -13.08 -8.61
C LYS A 248 26.47 -14.55 -8.79
N GLU A 249 27.46 -15.43 -8.71
CA GLU A 249 27.28 -16.87 -8.90
C GLU A 249 28.00 -17.62 -7.79
N LYS A 250 27.26 -18.39 -6.97
CA LYS A 250 27.78 -19.11 -5.80
C LYS A 250 28.65 -18.26 -4.85
N GLY A 251 28.29 -16.98 -4.69
CA GLY A 251 29.02 -16.04 -3.84
C GLY A 251 30.14 -15.26 -4.54
N SER A 252 30.57 -15.67 -5.74
CA SER A 252 31.61 -14.98 -6.51
C SER A 252 31.03 -13.88 -7.41
N HIS A 253 31.74 -12.75 -7.50
CA HIS A 253 31.41 -11.65 -8.40
C HIS A 253 31.97 -11.95 -9.80
N ILE A 254 31.08 -12.06 -10.79
CA ILE A 254 31.46 -12.38 -12.17
C ILE A 254 31.60 -11.07 -12.97
N PRO A 255 32.77 -10.80 -13.58
CA PRO A 255 32.98 -9.58 -14.36
C PRO A 255 32.08 -9.53 -15.60
N CYS A 256 31.79 -8.31 -16.04
CA CYS A 256 31.12 -8.08 -17.33
C CYS A 256 32.03 -8.43 -18.50
N GLN A 257 31.44 -8.93 -19.59
CA GLN A 257 32.15 -9.11 -20.86
C GLN A 257 32.30 -7.77 -21.56
N LYS A 258 33.46 -7.54 -22.19
CA LYS A 258 33.64 -6.41 -23.11
C LYS A 258 32.68 -6.54 -24.28
N LYS A 259 31.95 -5.47 -24.56
CA LYS A 259 31.16 -5.30 -25.78
C LYS A 259 32.03 -4.89 -26.95
#